data_AF-A0A0B6XX67-F1
#
_entry.id   AF-A0A0B6XX67-F1
#
_cell.length_a   1.000
_cell.length_b   1.000
_cell.length_c   1.000
_cell.angle_alpha   90.00
_cell.angle_beta   90.00
_cell.angle_gamma   90.00
#
_symmetry.space_group_name_H-M   'P 1'
#
loop_
_entity.id
_entity.type
_entity.pdbx_description
1 polymer ?
#
loop_
_entity_poly.entity_id
_entity_poly.type
_entity_poly.pdbx_seq_one_letter_code
_entity_poly.pdbx_strand_id
1 'polypeptide(L)'
;TINSCCLQLYTCDGLEVTTVEGLGNTKTGLHPIQERLARFDGIQCGYCTPGQVMTMYGILQHNPKPTMQEVEDSFDATICRCTGYRSILDAMKSFAADAPTSLSQKGGVIDIEELDGKLCKKTGKACVGHCSNHGQNRHSTSCNSVVSQRLHIV
;
A
#
# COMPACT_ATOMS: atom_id res chain seq x y z
N THR A 1 9.50 19.12 3.45
CA THR A 1 10.31 18.20 4.29
C THR A 1 11.77 18.59 4.19
N ILE A 2 12.63 18.08 5.07
CA ILE A 2 14.07 18.36 5.04
C ILE A 2 14.87 17.10 5.41
N ASN A 3 16.05 16.96 4.84
CA ASN A 3 16.99 15.89 5.19
C ASN A 3 17.64 16.22 6.53
N SER A 4 17.27 15.49 7.59
CA SER A 4 17.76 15.73 8.94
C SER A 4 19.27 15.63 9.08
N CYS A 5 19.93 14.81 8.25
CA CYS A 5 21.39 14.69 8.22
C CYS A 5 22.12 15.96 7.77
N CYS A 6 21.44 16.87 7.06
CA CYS A 6 22.00 18.12 6.57
C CYS A 6 21.54 19.34 7.39
N LEU A 7 20.66 19.15 8.38
CA LEU A 7 20.13 20.23 9.21
C LEU A 7 20.96 20.37 10.49
N GLN A 8 21.47 21.56 10.73
CA GLN A 8 22.29 21.84 11.92
C GLN A 8 21.37 22.11 13.12
N LEU A 9 21.64 21.47 14.26
CA LEU A 9 20.73 21.51 15.42
C LEU A 9 20.37 22.93 15.88
N TYR A 10 21.33 23.86 15.87
CA TYR A 10 21.09 25.24 16.30
C TYR A 10 20.14 26.02 15.37
N THR A 11 19.97 25.58 14.13
CA THR A 11 18.99 26.19 13.20
C THR A 11 17.56 25.76 13.49
N CYS A 12 17.37 24.78 14.37
CA CYS A 12 16.05 24.32 14.81
C CYS A 12 15.45 25.17 15.94
N ASP A 13 16.16 26.19 16.44
CA ASP A 13 15.63 27.05 17.51
C ASP A 13 14.33 27.72 17.07
N GLY A 14 13.29 27.58 17.90
CA GLY A 14 11.93 28.06 17.60
C GLY A 14 11.14 27.24 16.56
N LEU A 15 11.68 26.13 16.04
CA LEU A 15 10.97 25.25 15.09
C LEU A 15 10.34 24.04 15.79
N GLU A 16 9.18 23.61 15.29
CA GLU A 16 8.58 22.33 15.67
C GLU A 16 9.12 21.20 14.77
N VAL A 17 9.66 20.14 15.38
CA VAL A 17 10.20 18.99 14.66
C VAL A 17 9.27 17.79 14.82
N THR A 18 8.72 17.31 13.72
CA THR A 18 7.90 16.09 13.67
C THR A 18 8.67 14.97 12.98
N THR A 19 8.78 13.82 13.64
CA THR A 19 9.33 12.57 13.08
C THR A 19 8.22 11.55 12.82
N VAL A 20 8.57 10.41 12.23
CA VAL A 20 7.60 9.35 11.90
C VAL A 20 6.84 8.85 13.13
N GLU A 21 7.50 8.79 14.28
CA GLU A 21 6.91 8.36 15.56
C GLU A 21 5.90 9.37 16.11
N GLY A 22 6.07 10.65 15.76
CA GLY A 22 5.15 11.73 16.12
C GLY A 22 3.82 11.67 15.37
N LEU A 23 3.77 10.97 14.23
CA LEU A 23 2.53 10.80 13.46
C LEU A 23 1.61 9.71 14.02
N GLY A 24 2.20 8.69 14.64
CA GLY A 24 1.49 7.50 15.06
C GLY A 24 2.45 6.32 15.27
N ASN A 25 1.98 5.35 16.05
CA ASN A 25 2.74 4.14 16.38
C ASN A 25 1.79 2.99 16.76
N THR A 26 2.35 1.81 16.97
CA THR A 26 1.58 0.59 17.29
C THR A 26 0.81 0.66 18.61
N LYS A 27 1.13 1.59 19.53
CA LYS A 27 0.44 1.76 20.81
C LYS A 27 -0.75 2.73 20.72
N THR A 28 -0.64 3.75 19.88
CA THR A 28 -1.61 4.88 19.80
C THR A 28 -2.45 4.84 18.53
N GLY A 29 -2.08 3.99 17.57
CA GLY A 29 -2.69 3.92 16.25
C GLY A 29 -1.72 4.41 15.18
N LEU A 30 -1.76 3.77 14.02
CA LEU A 30 -0.96 4.17 12.87
C LEU A 30 -1.64 5.33 12.15
N HIS A 31 -0.84 6.28 11.68
CA HIS A 31 -1.30 7.32 10.78
C HIS A 31 -1.79 6.68 9.46
N PRO A 32 -2.82 7.22 8.78
CA PRO A 32 -3.34 6.65 7.52
C PRO A 32 -2.26 6.40 6.46
N ILE A 33 -1.23 7.25 6.39
CA ILE A 33 -0.07 7.06 5.50
C ILE A 33 0.72 5.80 5.85
N GLN A 34 0.99 5.58 7.14
CA GLN A 34 1.71 4.39 7.63
C GLN A 34 0.90 3.12 7.35
N GLU A 35 -0.40 3.16 7.66
CA GLU A 35 -1.31 2.04 7.43
C GLU A 35 -1.41 1.70 5.93
N ARG A 36 -1.52 2.72 5.08
CA ARG A 36 -1.68 2.51 3.65
C ARG A 36 -0.42 1.97 3.00
N LEU A 37 0.75 2.48 3.40
CA LEU A 37 2.01 1.95 2.90
C LEU A 37 2.19 0.46 3.24
N ALA A 38 1.76 0.04 4.44
CA ALA A 38 1.76 -1.36 4.83
C ALA A 38 0.74 -2.20 4.05
N ARG A 39 -0.48 -1.69 3.83
CA ARG A 39 -1.54 -2.39 3.08
C ARG A 39 -1.28 -2.59 1.60
N PHE A 40 -0.36 -1.82 1.02
CA PHE A 40 -0.02 -1.87 -0.39
C PHE A 40 1.27 -2.66 -0.66
N ASP A 41 1.83 -3.34 0.35
CA ASP A 41 3.12 -4.04 0.24
C ASP A 41 4.26 -3.08 -0.16
N GLY A 42 4.14 -1.83 0.29
CA GLY A 42 5.16 -0.79 0.09
C GLY A 42 6.37 -0.93 1.01
N ILE A 43 6.47 -2.04 1.76
CA ILE A 43 7.50 -2.29 2.76
C ILE A 43 8.08 -3.69 2.56
N GLN A 44 9.41 -3.76 2.47
CA GLN A 44 10.17 -5.01 2.55
C GLN A 44 11.15 -4.96 3.72
N CYS A 45 12.39 -4.47 3.51
CA CYS A 45 13.37 -4.35 4.59
C CYS A 45 13.02 -3.27 5.64
N GLY A 46 12.14 -2.32 5.29
CA GLY A 46 11.65 -1.28 6.20
C GLY A 46 12.56 -0.07 6.40
N TYR A 47 13.81 -0.10 5.95
CA TYR A 47 14.78 0.96 6.27
C TYR A 47 14.39 2.34 5.71
N CYS A 48 13.93 2.39 4.47
CA CYS A 48 13.52 3.65 3.83
C CYS A 48 12.12 4.13 4.26
N THR A 49 11.33 3.27 4.93
CA THR A 49 9.91 3.50 5.23
C THR A 49 9.65 4.83 5.98
N PRO A 50 10.42 5.21 7.01
CA PRO A 50 10.24 6.50 7.67
C PRO A 50 10.32 7.69 6.71
N GLY A 51 11.30 7.69 5.80
CA GLY A 51 11.47 8.74 4.79
C GLY A 51 10.29 8.80 3.81
N GLN A 52 9.79 7.64 3.37
CA GLN A 52 8.60 7.56 2.51
C GLN A 52 7.36 8.16 3.18
N VAL A 53 7.12 7.80 4.44
CA VAL A 53 5.97 8.31 5.23
C VAL A 53 6.06 9.82 5.44
N MET A 54 7.23 10.32 5.85
CA MET A 54 7.41 11.75 6.11
C MET A 54 7.32 12.60 4.84
N THR A 55 7.76 12.07 3.70
CA THR A 55 7.63 12.73 2.40
C THR A 55 6.16 12.94 2.05
N MET A 56 5.35 11.87 2.11
CA MET A 56 3.91 11.99 1.85
C MET A 56 3.21 12.90 2.86
N TYR A 57 3.59 12.81 4.14
CA TYR A 57 3.02 13.67 5.17
C TYR A 57 3.28 15.15 4.85
N GLY A 58 4.51 15.49 4.45
CA GLY A 58 4.86 16.85 4.03
C GLY A 58 4.05 17.36 2.84
N ILE A 59 3.79 16.49 1.85
CA ILE A 59 2.91 16.82 0.71
C ILE A 59 1.51 17.16 1.22
N LEU A 60 0.91 16.30 2.04
CA LEU A 60 -0.48 16.49 2.52
C LEU A 60 -0.65 17.70 3.44
N GLN A 61 0.40 18.08 4.19
CA GLN A 61 0.36 19.30 5.00
C GLN A 61 0.35 20.57 4.14
N HIS A 62 1.04 20.57 3.00
CA HIS A 62 1.07 21.72 2.09
C HIS A 62 -0.13 21.73 1.13
N ASN A 63 -0.47 20.57 0.57
CA ASN A 63 -1.57 20.37 -0.35
C ASN A 63 -2.40 19.15 0.10
N PRO A 64 -3.57 19.35 0.73
CA PRO A 64 -4.43 18.25 1.18
C PRO A 64 -5.01 17.39 0.06
N LYS A 65 -4.91 17.83 -1.21
CA LYS A 65 -5.44 17.15 -2.39
C LYS A 65 -4.43 17.22 -3.54
N PRO A 66 -3.26 16.55 -3.41
CA PRO A 66 -2.24 16.57 -4.45
C PRO A 66 -2.71 15.78 -5.68
N THR A 67 -2.09 16.03 -6.83
CA THR A 67 -2.25 15.18 -8.01
C THR A 67 -1.31 13.97 -7.92
N MET A 68 -1.59 12.91 -8.67
CA MET A 68 -0.71 11.74 -8.72
C MET A 68 0.70 12.10 -9.22
N GLN A 69 0.80 13.07 -10.13
CA GLN A 69 2.08 13.54 -10.65
C GLN A 69 2.89 14.27 -9.57
N GLU A 70 2.26 15.18 -8.81
CA GLU A 70 2.92 15.87 -7.68
C GLU A 70 3.42 14.87 -6.62
N VAL A 71 2.65 13.80 -6.37
CA VAL A 71 3.08 12.72 -5.50
C VAL A 71 4.30 12.02 -6.08
N GLU A 72 4.32 11.65 -7.35
CA GLU A 72 5.46 10.97 -7.97
C GLU A 72 6.73 11.82 -7.97
N ASP A 73 6.63 13.10 -8.37
CA ASP A 73 7.75 14.04 -8.43
C ASP A 73 8.41 14.26 -7.05
N SER A 74 7.62 14.13 -5.97
CA SER A 74 8.13 14.33 -4.61
C SER A 74 8.94 13.15 -4.07
N PHE A 75 8.81 11.96 -4.67
CA PHE A 75 9.42 10.73 -4.18
C PHE A 75 10.83 10.48 -4.72
N ASP A 76 11.33 11.34 -5.61
CA ASP A 76 12.73 11.34 -6.06
C ASP A 76 13.73 11.56 -4.91
N ALA A 77 13.28 12.18 -3.81
CA ALA A 77 14.09 12.44 -2.63
C ALA A 77 14.30 11.21 -1.73
N THR A 78 13.54 10.12 -1.92
CA THR A 78 13.59 8.94 -1.07
C THR A 78 14.04 7.70 -1.85
N ILE A 79 15.15 7.10 -1.43
CA ILE A 79 15.71 5.93 -2.12
C ILE A 79 15.20 4.62 -1.53
N CYS A 80 14.69 3.71 -2.37
CA CYS A 80 14.32 2.34 -1.99
C CYS A 80 15.02 1.32 -2.87
N ARG A 81 15.68 0.33 -2.25
CA ARG A 81 16.37 -0.75 -2.97
C ARG A 81 15.53 -2.02 -3.13
N CYS A 82 14.50 -2.20 -2.31
CA CYS A 82 13.81 -3.47 -2.15
C CYS A 82 12.51 -3.55 -2.97
N THR A 83 11.65 -2.53 -2.88
CA THR A 83 10.28 -2.60 -3.43
C THR A 83 10.18 -2.35 -4.93
N GLY A 84 11.17 -1.67 -5.53
CA GLY A 84 11.07 -1.20 -6.91
C GLY A 84 10.01 -0.10 -7.11
N TYR A 85 9.66 0.62 -6.04
CA TYR A 85 8.77 1.80 -5.99
C TYR A 85 7.30 1.62 -6.35
N ARG A 86 6.92 0.66 -7.19
CA ARG A 86 5.54 0.53 -7.67
C ARG A 86 4.51 0.48 -6.52
N SER A 87 4.72 -0.40 -5.54
CA SER A 87 3.84 -0.51 -4.37
C SER A 87 3.82 0.74 -3.48
N ILE A 88 4.97 1.43 -3.37
CA ILE A 88 5.07 2.70 -2.63
C ILE A 88 4.24 3.77 -3.34
N LEU A 89 4.43 3.95 -4.65
CA LEU A 89 3.71 4.96 -5.42
C LEU A 89 2.22 4.66 -5.49
N ASP A 90 1.80 3.39 -5.63
CA ASP A 90 0.38 3.02 -5.58
C ASP A 90 -0.24 3.40 -4.22
N ALA A 91 0.47 3.15 -3.12
CA ALA A 91 0.02 3.52 -1.77
C ALA A 91 -0.15 5.04 -1.63
N MET A 92 0.80 5.81 -2.15
CA MET A 92 0.87 7.27 -1.94
C MET A 92 -0.06 8.02 -2.89
N LYS A 93 -0.12 7.60 -4.16
CA LYS A 93 -1.06 8.12 -5.17
C LYS A 93 -2.51 7.87 -4.78
N SER A 94 -2.82 6.90 -3.93
CA SER A 94 -4.18 6.71 -3.42
C SER A 94 -4.73 7.90 -2.59
N PHE A 95 -3.86 8.79 -2.13
CA PHE A 95 -4.23 10.05 -1.47
C PHE A 95 -4.43 11.20 -2.46
N ALA A 96 -4.10 11.01 -3.74
CA ALA A 96 -4.24 12.03 -4.75
C ALA A 96 -5.71 12.26 -5.15
N ALA A 97 -6.01 13.49 -5.59
CA ALA A 97 -7.36 13.90 -5.97
C ALA A 97 -7.84 13.25 -7.27
N ASP A 98 -6.92 12.94 -8.18
CA ASP A 98 -7.13 12.33 -9.49
C ASP A 98 -6.88 10.81 -9.48
N ALA A 99 -6.73 10.21 -8.30
CA ALA A 99 -6.56 8.77 -8.16
C ALA A 99 -7.80 8.01 -8.64
N PRO A 100 -7.64 6.95 -9.47
CA PRO A 100 -8.78 6.13 -9.87
C PRO A 100 -9.33 5.34 -8.69
N THR A 101 -10.65 5.12 -8.65
CA THR A 101 -11.34 4.39 -7.56
C THR A 101 -10.75 3.00 -7.29
N SER A 102 -10.18 2.37 -8.32
CA SER A 102 -9.47 1.08 -8.21
C SER A 102 -8.26 1.14 -7.29
N LEU A 103 -7.53 2.27 -7.27
CA LEU A 103 -6.41 2.51 -6.36
C LEU A 103 -6.90 2.79 -4.93
N SER A 104 -8.05 3.44 -4.78
CA SER A 104 -8.55 3.85 -3.46
C SER A 104 -9.12 2.70 -2.61
N GLN A 105 -9.55 1.59 -3.24
CA GLN A 105 -10.34 0.55 -2.55
C GLN A 105 -9.59 -0.76 -2.26
N LYS A 106 -8.42 -1.02 -2.86
CA LYS A 106 -7.63 -2.22 -2.58
C LYS A 106 -6.15 -1.99 -2.90
N GLY A 107 -5.36 -1.87 -1.85
CA GLY A 107 -3.91 -1.90 -1.94
C GLY A 107 -3.42 -3.32 -2.07
N GLY A 108 -2.50 -3.54 -3.00
CA GLY A 108 -1.93 -4.85 -3.28
C GLY A 108 -2.28 -5.32 -4.68
N VAL A 109 -1.23 -5.55 -5.48
CA VAL A 109 -1.30 -6.45 -6.63
C VAL A 109 -1.79 -7.80 -6.09
N ILE A 110 -2.70 -8.48 -6.79
CA ILE A 110 -3.15 -9.80 -6.31
C ILE A 110 -1.94 -10.73 -6.34
N ASP A 111 -1.50 -11.18 -5.16
CA ASP A 111 -0.45 -12.17 -5.04
C ASP A 111 -0.87 -13.46 -5.75
N ILE A 112 0.11 -14.16 -6.33
CA ILE A 112 -0.16 -15.37 -7.10
C ILE A 112 -0.78 -16.47 -6.22
N GLU A 113 -0.46 -16.46 -4.93
CA GLU A 113 -1.02 -17.33 -3.90
C GLU A 113 -2.49 -17.02 -3.61
N GLU A 114 -2.94 -15.79 -3.90
CA GLU A 114 -4.32 -15.35 -3.71
C GLU A 114 -5.20 -15.50 -4.95
N LEU A 115 -4.60 -15.80 -6.11
CA LEU A 115 -5.30 -15.93 -7.39
C LEU A 115 -6.36 -17.04 -7.33
N ASP A 116 -6.03 -18.19 -6.76
CA ASP A 116 -6.89 -19.38 -6.74
C ASP A 116 -8.18 -19.18 -5.93
N GLY A 117 -8.16 -18.31 -4.92
CA GLY A 117 -9.34 -17.97 -4.12
C GLY A 117 -10.24 -16.91 -4.78
N LYS A 118 -9.69 -16.15 -5.72
CA LYS A 118 -10.36 -15.01 -6.36
C LYS A 118 -10.78 -15.29 -7.80
N LEU A 119 -10.45 -16.46 -8.35
CA LEU A 119 -10.86 -16.89 -9.69
C LEU A 119 -11.94 -17.97 -9.63
N CYS A 120 -12.92 -17.87 -10.52
CA CYS A 120 -13.94 -18.88 -10.69
C CYS A 120 -13.33 -20.12 -11.33
N LYS A 121 -13.33 -21.25 -10.61
CA LYS A 121 -12.80 -22.54 -11.11
C LYS A 121 -13.47 -23.05 -12.41
N LYS A 122 -14.67 -22.54 -12.76
CA LYS A 122 -15.38 -22.89 -14.00
C LYS A 122 -15.03 -22.01 -15.20
N THR A 123 -14.74 -20.73 -14.97
CA THR A 123 -14.61 -19.74 -16.06
C THR A 123 -13.24 -19.10 -16.13
N GLY A 124 -12.39 -19.27 -15.11
CA GLY A 124 -11.11 -18.59 -15.00
C GLY A 124 -11.20 -17.07 -14.83
N LYS A 125 -12.40 -16.51 -14.60
CA LYS A 125 -12.64 -15.08 -14.39
C LYS A 125 -12.73 -14.73 -12.90
N ALA A 126 -12.56 -13.46 -12.55
CA ALA A 126 -12.71 -12.99 -11.17
C ALA A 126 -14.07 -13.42 -10.56
N CYS A 127 -14.01 -14.08 -9.40
CA CYS A 127 -15.18 -14.63 -8.71
C CYS A 127 -15.87 -13.53 -7.90
N VAL A 128 -17.12 -13.23 -8.25
CA VAL A 128 -17.97 -12.25 -7.53
C VAL A 128 -18.73 -12.87 -6.35
N GLY A 129 -18.42 -14.12 -5.97
CA GLY A 129 -19.06 -14.82 -4.85
C GLY A 129 -20.52 -15.23 -5.09
N HIS A 130 -21.04 -15.06 -6.32
CA HIS A 130 -22.40 -15.42 -6.69
C HIS A 130 -22.40 -16.36 -7.90
N CYS A 131 -23.00 -17.54 -7.76
CA CYS A 131 -23.16 -18.50 -8.85
C CYS A 131 -24.63 -18.58 -9.25
N SER A 132 -24.98 -18.03 -10.41
CA SER A 132 -26.31 -18.23 -11.00
C SER A 132 -26.38 -19.65 -11.57
N ASN A 133 -27.09 -20.55 -10.90
CA ASN A 133 -27.37 -21.90 -11.40
C ASN A 133 -28.27 -21.83 -12.64
N HIS A 134 -27.71 -21.95 -13.84
CA HIS A 134 -28.46 -22.38 -15.02
C HIS A 134 -28.19 -23.87 -15.25
N GLY A 135 -29.08 -24.72 -14.74
CA GLY A 135 -29.05 -26.17 -14.99
C GLY A 135 -29.29 -26.98 -13.71
N GLN A 136 -30.41 -27.70 -13.70
CA GLN A 136 -30.95 -28.49 -12.59
C GLN A 136 -29.97 -29.60 -12.13
N ASN A 137 -29.52 -29.55 -10.88
CA ASN A 137 -29.73 -30.62 -9.89
C ASN A 137 -29.13 -30.27 -8.53
N ARG A 138 -29.83 -30.69 -7.48
CA ARG A 138 -29.60 -30.38 -6.08
C ARG A 138 -28.27 -31.00 -5.60
N HIS A 139 -27.29 -30.17 -5.27
CA HIS A 139 -26.40 -30.35 -4.12
C HIS A 139 -25.62 -29.06 -3.88
N SER A 140 -25.87 -28.42 -2.73
CA SER A 140 -25.05 -27.36 -2.17
C SER A 140 -23.66 -27.92 -1.83
N THR A 141 -22.77 -27.98 -2.81
CA THR A 141 -21.37 -28.32 -2.58
C THR A 141 -20.64 -27.04 -2.21
N SER A 142 -20.47 -26.85 -0.90
CA SER A 142 -19.42 -25.99 -0.34
C SER A 142 -18.12 -26.25 -1.11
N CYS A 143 -17.47 -25.19 -1.58
CA CYS A 143 -16.20 -25.29 -2.30
C CYS A 143 -15.07 -25.61 -1.29
N ASN A 144 -15.04 -26.84 -0.78
CA ASN A 144 -13.95 -27.31 0.07
C ASN A 144 -12.71 -27.58 -0.79
N SER A 145 -11.60 -26.93 -0.45
CA SER A 145 -10.33 -27.10 -1.16
C SER A 145 -9.30 -27.72 -0.21
N VAL A 146 -8.83 -28.93 -0.52
CA VAL A 146 -7.55 -29.47 -0.04
C VAL A 146 -6.57 -29.26 -1.19
N VAL A 147 -5.57 -28.40 -1.01
CA VAL A 147 -4.54 -28.15 -2.04
C VAL A 147 -3.22 -28.72 -1.53
N SER A 148 -2.70 -29.73 -2.24
CA SER A 148 -1.34 -30.23 -2.03
C SER A 148 -0.36 -29.25 -2.67
N GLN A 149 0.33 -28.45 -1.86
CA GLN A 149 1.35 -27.51 -2.32
C GLN A 149 2.72 -28.21 -2.32
N ARG A 150 3.30 -28.43 -3.50
CA ARG A 150 4.74 -28.63 -3.64
C ARG A 150 5.35 -27.29 -4.03
N LEU A 151 6.04 -26.67 -3.08
CA LEU A 151 6.77 -25.42 -3.27
C LEU A 151 8.25 -25.77 -3.52
N HIS A 152 8.79 -25.33 -4.66
CA HIS A 152 10.23 -25.33 -4.89
C HIS A 152 10.72 -23.90 -4.73
N ILE A 153 11.43 -23.65 -3.64
CA ILE A 153 12.09 -22.38 -3.32
C ILE A 153 13.50 -22.44 -3.94
N VAL A 154 13.96 -21.35 -4.55
CA VAL A 154 15.40 -21.12 -4.81
C VAL A 154 15.96 -20.33 -3.64
#